data_AF-A0A520LQI0-F1
#
_entry.id   AF-A0A520LQI0-F1
#
_cell.length_a   1.000
_cell.length_b   1.000
_cell.length_c   1.000
_cell.angle_alpha   90.00
_cell.angle_beta   90.00
_cell.angle_gamma   90.00
#
_symmetry.space_group_name_H-M   'P 1'
#
loop_
_entity.id
_entity.type
_entity.pdbx_description
1 polymer ?
#
loop_
_entity_poly.entity_id
_entity_poly.type
_entity_poly.pdbx_seq_one_letter_code
_entity_poly.pdbx_strand_id
1 'polypeptide(L)'
;DCLRSCCNPSGEETDQLHTVRFDLELCESILEGYLSVARHFLSDWDLHYLPDCIRLIPLELGLRFLTDHLEGDVYFRTERPGHNLQRAAVQFRLTESVEQQLPQIKSIVRRLAGC
;
A
#
# COMPACT_ATOMS: atom_id res chain seq x y z
N ASP A 1 -2.38 -1.54 5.96
CA ASP A 1 -2.34 -2.75 5.11
C ASP A 1 -3.53 -2.85 4.13
N CYS A 2 -4.78 -2.71 4.57
CA CYS A 2 -5.96 -2.79 3.69
C CYS A 2 -5.82 -1.99 2.38
N LEU A 3 -5.47 -0.69 2.44
CA LEU A 3 -5.31 0.14 1.24
C LEU A 3 -4.16 -0.34 0.32
N ARG A 4 -3.05 -0.84 0.86
CA ARG A 4 -1.97 -1.41 0.04
C ARG A 4 -2.48 -2.60 -0.79
N SER A 5 -3.27 -3.47 -0.17
CA SER A 5 -3.81 -4.66 -0.85
C SER A 5 -4.94 -4.30 -1.82
N CYS A 6 -5.99 -3.64 -1.33
CA CYS A 6 -7.21 -3.39 -2.08
C CYS A 6 -7.04 -2.35 -3.19
N CYS A 7 -6.15 -1.37 -3.01
CA CYS A 7 -5.90 -0.34 -4.03
C CYS A 7 -4.83 -0.75 -5.05
N ASN A 8 -4.42 -2.02 -5.10
CA ASN A 8 -3.58 -2.57 -6.17
C ASN A 8 -4.39 -3.57 -7.01
N PRO A 9 -5.08 -3.13 -8.08
CA PRO A 9 -5.93 -3.99 -8.90
C PRO A 9 -5.19 -5.17 -9.56
N SER A 10 -3.88 -5.02 -9.79
CA SER A 10 -3.06 -6.08 -10.37
C SER A 10 -2.75 -7.20 -9.38
N GLY A 11 -2.96 -6.98 -8.08
CA GLY A 11 -2.63 -7.93 -7.02
C GLY A 11 -1.14 -7.97 -6.67
N GLU A 12 -0.82 -8.67 -5.59
CA GLU A 12 0.54 -8.76 -5.02
C GLU A 12 1.48 -9.67 -5.81
N GLU A 13 0.93 -10.60 -6.60
CA GLU A 13 1.68 -11.66 -7.28
C GLU A 13 1.67 -11.52 -8.81
N THR A 14 1.32 -10.35 -9.34
CA THR A 14 1.32 -10.13 -10.80
C THR A 14 2.73 -10.26 -11.39
N ASP A 15 2.82 -10.88 -12.56
CA ASP A 15 4.04 -10.87 -13.39
C ASP A 15 4.16 -9.58 -14.23
N GLN A 16 3.07 -8.79 -14.34
CA GLN A 16 2.99 -7.61 -15.20
C GLN A 16 3.25 -6.32 -14.41
N LEU A 17 4.50 -6.08 -14.01
CA LEU A 17 4.89 -4.93 -13.17
C LEU A 17 4.44 -3.55 -13.68
N HIS A 18 4.31 -3.38 -15.00
CA HIS A 18 3.87 -2.12 -15.60
C HIS A 18 2.38 -1.81 -15.35
N THR A 19 1.60 -2.80 -14.93
CA THR A 19 0.17 -2.64 -14.61
C THR A 19 -0.07 -2.22 -13.16
N VAL A 20 0.94 -2.44 -12.29
CA VAL A 20 0.86 -2.14 -10.86
C VAL A 20 0.69 -0.64 -10.67
N ARG A 21 -0.39 -0.27 -10.01
CA ARG A 21 -0.73 1.12 -9.69
C ARG A 21 -1.51 1.18 -8.37
N PHE A 22 -1.40 2.29 -7.68
CA PHE A 22 -2.27 2.61 -6.57
C PHE A 22 -3.53 3.31 -7.08
N ASP A 23 -4.69 2.70 -6.89
CA ASP A 23 -5.98 3.16 -7.37
C ASP A 23 -6.62 4.16 -6.39
N LEU A 24 -6.72 5.43 -6.79
CA LEU A 24 -7.25 6.51 -5.94
C LEU A 24 -8.76 6.41 -5.73
N GLU A 25 -9.52 5.88 -6.69
CA GLU A 25 -10.98 5.76 -6.57
C GLU A 25 -11.32 4.70 -5.52
N LEU A 26 -10.61 3.56 -5.55
CA LEU A 26 -10.71 2.54 -4.50
C LEU A 26 -10.24 3.08 -3.15
N CYS A 27 -9.15 3.84 -3.12
CA CYS A 27 -8.63 4.45 -1.90
C CYS A 27 -9.67 5.38 -1.25
N GLU A 28 -10.26 6.29 -2.03
CA GLU A 28 -11.29 7.20 -1.56
C GLU A 28 -12.52 6.45 -1.05
N SER A 29 -13.03 5.48 -1.82
CA SER A 29 -14.21 4.70 -1.43
C SER A 29 -14.00 3.93 -0.12
N ILE A 30 -12.82 3.32 0.06
CA ILE A 30 -12.47 2.59 1.28
C ILE A 30 -12.31 3.56 2.46
N LEU A 31 -11.64 4.69 2.26
CA LEU A 31 -11.44 5.68 3.30
C LEU A 31 -12.73 6.34 3.74
N GLU A 32 -13.66 6.64 2.82
CA GLU A 32 -14.98 7.17 3.13
C GLU A 32 -15.74 6.20 4.05
N GLY A 33 -15.81 4.93 3.67
CA GLY A 33 -16.42 3.89 4.50
C GLY A 33 -15.75 3.74 5.86
N TYR A 34 -14.41 3.66 5.90
CA TYR A 34 -13.66 3.53 7.13
C TYR A 34 -13.86 4.71 8.07
N LEU A 35 -13.74 5.94 7.58
CA LEU A 35 -13.86 7.16 8.39
C LEU A 35 -15.30 7.40 8.86
N SER A 36 -16.32 6.98 8.11
CA SER A 36 -17.72 7.06 8.57
C SER A 36 -17.96 6.37 9.92
N VAL A 37 -17.17 5.34 10.22
CA VAL A 37 -17.24 4.60 11.49
C VAL A 37 -16.10 4.99 12.42
N ALA A 38 -14.87 5.08 11.91
CA ALA A 38 -13.67 5.19 12.72
C ALA A 38 -13.35 6.61 13.20
N ARG A 39 -13.92 7.65 12.58
CA ARG A 39 -13.50 9.04 12.81
C ARG A 39 -13.51 9.45 14.29
N HIS A 40 -14.45 8.95 15.07
CA HIS A 40 -14.66 9.33 16.48
C HIS A 40 -13.54 8.86 17.43
N PHE A 41 -12.74 7.86 17.05
CA PHE A 41 -11.63 7.36 17.86
C PHE A 41 -10.24 7.61 17.25
N LEU A 42 -10.17 8.16 16.03
CA LEU A 42 -8.90 8.56 15.41
C LEU A 42 -8.49 9.94 15.90
N SER A 43 -7.25 10.06 16.33
CA SER A 43 -6.64 11.35 16.67
C SER A 43 -6.27 12.13 15.41
N ASP A 44 -5.96 13.42 15.59
CA ASP A 44 -5.44 14.25 14.51
C ASP A 44 -4.10 13.74 13.98
N TRP A 45 -3.28 13.11 14.83
CA TRP A 45 -2.02 12.50 14.43
C TRP A 45 -2.22 11.24 13.58
N ASP A 46 -3.23 10.42 13.88
CA ASP A 46 -3.55 9.24 13.07
C ASP A 46 -3.90 9.66 11.64
N LEU A 47 -4.72 10.71 11.49
CA LEU A 47 -5.07 11.24 10.17
C LEU A 47 -3.92 11.97 9.49
N HIS A 48 -3.10 12.69 10.26
CA HIS A 48 -1.93 13.38 9.75
C HIS A 48 -0.96 12.41 9.07
N TYR A 49 -0.67 11.28 9.72
CA TYR A 49 0.27 10.28 9.22
C TYR A 49 -0.35 9.23 8.31
N LEU A 50 -1.68 9.18 8.16
CA LEU A 50 -2.35 8.18 7.31
C LEU A 50 -1.79 8.13 5.87
N PRO A 51 -1.60 9.26 5.15
CA PRO A 51 -0.97 9.25 3.82
C PRO A 51 0.45 8.69 3.82
N ASP A 52 1.25 9.04 4.83
CA ASP A 52 2.64 8.58 4.93
C ASP A 52 2.69 7.08 5.27
N CYS A 53 1.76 6.58 6.07
CA CYS A 53 1.58 5.16 6.34
C CYS A 53 1.12 4.38 5.08
N ILE A 54 0.25 4.95 4.24
CA ILE A 54 -0.14 4.34 2.95
C ILE A 54 1.08 4.10 2.06
N ARG A 55 2.05 5.02 2.09
CA ARG A 55 3.35 4.87 1.41
C ARG A 55 4.28 3.88 2.13
N LEU A 56 4.36 3.95 3.45
CA LEU A 56 5.33 3.19 4.24
C LEU A 56 5.07 1.67 4.17
N ILE A 57 3.81 1.27 4.20
CA ILE A 57 3.42 -0.15 4.28
C ILE A 57 3.88 -0.98 3.06
N PRO A 58 3.64 -0.59 1.78
CA PRO A 58 4.23 -1.30 0.64
C PRO A 58 5.76 -1.26 0.65
N LEU A 59 6.39 -0.15 1.07
CA LEU A 59 7.84 -0.06 1.13
C LEU A 59 8.42 -1.08 2.13
N GLU A 60 7.89 -1.12 3.35
CA GLU A 60 8.28 -2.07 4.40
C GLU A 60 8.10 -3.51 3.92
N LEU A 61 6.94 -3.83 3.33
CA LEU A 61 6.65 -5.18 2.87
C LEU A 61 7.56 -5.59 1.70
N GLY A 62 7.85 -4.68 0.78
CA GLY A 62 8.81 -4.90 -0.30
C GLY A 62 10.22 -5.19 0.21
N LEU A 63 10.68 -4.44 1.23
CA LEU A 63 11.96 -4.71 1.89
C LEU A 63 11.96 -6.09 2.56
N ARG A 64 10.88 -6.47 3.24
CA ARG A 64 10.78 -7.78 3.90
C ARG A 64 10.81 -8.93 2.90
N PHE A 65 10.10 -8.83 1.78
CA PHE A 65 10.18 -9.84 0.71
C PHE A 65 11.56 -9.90 0.08
N LEU A 66 12.20 -8.76 -0.18
CA LEU A 66 13.55 -8.73 -0.74
C LEU A 66 14.57 -9.36 0.21
N THR A 67 14.51 -9.01 1.50
CA THR A 67 15.38 -9.60 2.52
C THR A 67 15.17 -11.11 2.60
N ASP A 68 13.91 -11.57 2.66
CA ASP A 68 13.61 -13.01 2.72
C ASP A 68 14.15 -13.74 1.47
N HIS A 69 14.03 -13.13 0.28
CA HIS A 69 14.63 -13.70 -0.93
C HIS A 69 16.15 -13.84 -0.84
N LEU A 70 16.85 -12.83 -0.32
CA LEU A 70 18.29 -12.87 -0.14
C LEU A 70 18.73 -13.87 0.93
N GLU A 71 17.87 -14.16 1.91
CA GLU A 71 18.09 -15.15 2.96
C GLU A 71 17.69 -16.58 2.54
N GLY A 72 17.16 -16.77 1.32
CA GLY A 72 16.79 -18.07 0.78
C GLY A 72 15.34 -18.49 1.04
N ASP A 73 14.41 -17.54 1.11
CA ASP A 73 12.96 -17.73 1.23
C ASP A 73 12.56 -18.54 2.48
N VAL A 74 13.04 -18.12 3.66
CA VAL A 74 12.89 -18.86 4.94
C VAL A 74 11.68 -18.42 5.78
N TYR A 75 11.14 -17.23 5.51
CA TYR A 75 10.05 -16.63 6.28
C TYR A 75 8.70 -16.71 5.55
N PHE A 76 8.61 -16.20 4.33
CA PHE A 76 7.39 -16.23 3.55
C PHE A 76 7.29 -17.52 2.75
N ARG A 77 6.08 -18.09 2.67
CA ARG A 77 5.83 -19.25 1.81
C ARG A 77 6.01 -18.86 0.36
N THR A 78 6.83 -19.63 -0.36
CA THR A 78 7.08 -19.50 -1.79
C THR A 78 6.62 -20.76 -2.53
N GLU A 79 6.26 -20.57 -3.80
CA GLU A 79 5.80 -21.67 -4.68
C GLU A 79 6.81 -21.97 -5.79
N ARG A 80 7.71 -21.01 -6.06
CA ARG A 80 8.70 -21.06 -7.12
C ARG A 80 9.94 -20.25 -6.74
N PRO A 81 11.13 -20.58 -7.29
CA PRO A 81 12.31 -19.73 -7.14
C PRO A 81 12.02 -18.29 -7.57
N GLY A 82 12.44 -17.32 -6.76
CA GLY A 82 12.23 -15.89 -7.05
C GLY A 82 10.83 -15.36 -6.75
N HIS A 83 9.94 -16.15 -6.11
CA HIS A 83 8.59 -15.69 -5.78
C HIS A 83 8.60 -14.43 -4.90
N ASN A 84 9.43 -14.41 -3.85
CA ASN A 84 9.55 -13.21 -3.00
C ASN A 84 10.24 -12.05 -3.71
N LEU A 85 11.21 -12.29 -4.59
CA LEU A 85 11.80 -11.22 -5.41
C LEU A 85 10.73 -10.51 -6.26
N GLN A 86 9.82 -11.29 -6.85
CA GLN A 86 8.71 -10.75 -7.62
C GLN A 86 7.72 -9.96 -6.75
N ARG A 87 7.32 -10.52 -5.59
CA ARG A 87 6.45 -9.80 -4.64
C ARG A 87 7.10 -8.49 -4.20
N ALA A 88 8.41 -8.49 -3.93
CA ALA A 88 9.16 -7.28 -3.61
C ALA A 88 9.07 -6.24 -4.73
N ALA A 89 9.29 -6.65 -5.99
CA ALA A 89 9.18 -5.77 -7.14
C ALA A 89 7.78 -5.14 -7.29
N VAL A 90 6.72 -5.92 -7.07
CA VAL A 90 5.34 -5.41 -7.05
C VAL A 90 5.15 -4.35 -5.96
N GLN A 91 5.63 -4.62 -4.74
CA GLN A 91 5.49 -3.67 -3.62
C GLN A 91 6.30 -2.38 -3.84
N PHE A 92 7.49 -2.45 -4.45
CA PHE A 92 8.26 -1.24 -4.79
C PHE A 92 7.61 -0.42 -5.90
N ARG A 93 7.05 -1.06 -6.94
CA ARG A 93 6.28 -0.38 -7.98
C ARG A 93 5.01 0.27 -7.42
N LEU A 94 4.34 -0.39 -6.48
CA LEU A 94 3.19 0.17 -5.78
C LEU A 94 3.60 1.38 -4.92
N THR A 95 4.73 1.29 -4.21
CA THR A 95 5.29 2.40 -3.43
C THR A 95 5.54 3.61 -4.30
N GLU A 96 6.21 3.44 -5.44
CA GLU A 96 6.47 4.50 -6.41
C GLU A 96 5.16 5.13 -6.92
N SER A 97 4.16 4.30 -7.22
CA SER A 97 2.84 4.77 -7.65
C SER A 97 2.12 5.58 -6.54
N VAL A 98 2.27 5.19 -5.27
CA VAL A 98 1.78 5.98 -4.12
C VAL A 98 2.52 7.32 -4.01
N GLU A 99 3.85 7.31 -4.14
CA GLU A 99 4.67 8.53 -4.04
C GLU A 99 4.29 9.57 -5.10
N GLN A 100 4.07 9.14 -6.35
CA GLN A 100 3.62 10.01 -7.44
C GLN A 100 2.25 10.63 -7.21
N GLN A 101 1.42 9.99 -6.37
CA GLN A 101 0.04 10.39 -6.09
C GLN A 101 -0.15 10.91 -4.66
N LEU A 102 0.93 11.07 -3.89
CA LEU A 102 0.89 11.45 -2.49
C LEU A 102 0.17 12.79 -2.24
N PRO A 103 0.32 13.83 -3.09
CA PRO A 103 -0.47 15.06 -2.96
C PRO A 103 -1.98 14.81 -3.05
N GLN A 104 -2.44 13.97 -3.98
CA GLN A 104 -3.85 13.60 -4.15
C GLN A 104 -4.35 12.81 -2.93
N ILE A 105 -3.58 11.84 -2.44
CA ILE A 105 -3.92 11.05 -1.25
C ILE A 105 -4.07 11.97 -0.03
N LYS A 106 -3.14 12.92 0.17
CA LYS A 106 -3.24 13.94 1.23
C LYS A 106 -4.51 14.78 1.09
N SER A 107 -4.88 15.15 -0.13
CA SER A 107 -6.12 15.90 -0.39
C SER A 107 -7.38 15.10 -0.08
N ILE A 108 -7.41 13.81 -0.43
CA ILE A 108 -8.52 12.89 -0.12
C ILE A 108 -8.69 12.79 1.40
N VAL A 109 -7.61 12.49 2.12
CA VAL A 109 -7.66 12.33 3.58
C VAL A 109 -8.13 13.61 4.27
N ARG A 110 -7.61 14.79 3.91
CA ARG A 110 -8.06 16.08 4.49
C ARG A 110 -9.54 16.33 4.26
N ARG A 111 -9.99 16.18 3.00
CA ARG A 111 -11.40 16.37 2.63
C ARG A 111 -12.32 15.44 3.40
N LEU A 112 -11.98 14.15 3.52
CA LEU A 112 -12.78 13.18 4.25
C LEU A 112 -12.71 13.34 5.78
N ALA A 113 -11.59 13.84 6.30
CA ALA A 113 -11.42 14.12 7.73
C ALA A 113 -12.19 15.36 8.22
N GLY A 114 -12.68 16.19 7.29
CA GLY A 114 -13.34 17.46 7.58
C GLY A 114 -12.36 18.59 7.90
N CYS A 115 -11.14 18.55 7.37
CA CYS A 115 -10.05 19.50 7.63
C CYS A 115 -9.58 20.23 6.37
#